data_AF-E4T5M5-F1
#
_entry.id   AF-E4T5M5-F1
#
_cell.length_a   1.000
_cell.length_b   1.000
_cell.length_c   1.000
_cell.angle_alpha   90.00
_cell.angle_beta   90.00
_cell.angle_gamma   90.00
#
_symmetry.space_group_name_H-M   'P 1'
#
loop_
_entity.id
_entity.type
_entity.pdbx_description
1 polymer ?
#
loop_
_entity_poly.entity_id
_entity_poly.type
_entity_poly.pdbx_seq_one_letter_code
_entity_poly.pdbx_strand_id
1 'polypeptide(L)'
;MNRILMTLTFSLFLLNLCLGQIPKEAFPLTDSLSDLWHNGETEKAIESSLELYRLYPPMFIESIHNTLAQQLQNDPKLYGQKYLEQLRLKKNDEISNIISPIYLWSKSINEKNENDLKEILKELNSILKDSSNYKSETERYCLLILQELDKKNAIDAKNKEIILHKNINNLEAYPYVNKVIVGRSEGVKRAWHRYLLAYSYNYLYTVKPNVAEYLKKASDYSPDQNDRQYKHAYFYDAALLTGNTREFGFQTKYQKYLVENNLNSEALDLLSDIAFGNPSDYNIKTLREFYEKLKYNRLFTDYWANYIHKKGKPVPKLKIRFEKEELDLTKEPGKWIYIDVWGTWCSPCVKELPELQSFFVENNKSSNSRLEVCTFSFSSQNLSEFMTKNKYTFPVSEIDKRTNDLFEVSGYPTKILISPQGNFIKIPFGVDWKIYIKNYTMM
;
A
#
# COMPACT_ATOMS: atom_id res chain seq x y z
N MET A 1 -28.78 0.35 -13.94
CA MET A 1 -27.36 0.77 -14.03
C MET A 1 -26.54 -0.06 -13.03
N ASN A 2 -26.71 -1.38 -13.03
CA ASN A 2 -26.15 -2.44 -13.88
C ASN A 2 -24.81 -2.98 -13.37
N ARG A 3 -24.92 -3.97 -12.46
CA ARG A 3 -24.17 -5.24 -12.44
C ARG A 3 -22.67 -5.21 -12.84
N ILE A 4 -21.89 -4.31 -12.25
CA ILE A 4 -20.41 -4.34 -12.37
C ILE A 4 -19.73 -4.71 -11.03
N LEU A 5 -20.44 -4.68 -9.89
CA LEU A 5 -19.82 -5.00 -8.59
C LEU A 5 -19.80 -6.49 -8.23
N MET A 6 -20.59 -7.34 -8.89
CA MET A 6 -20.77 -8.74 -8.47
C MET A 6 -19.81 -9.73 -9.17
N THR A 7 -18.98 -9.25 -10.11
CA THR A 7 -18.00 -10.06 -10.86
C THR A 7 -16.54 -9.78 -10.50
N LEU A 8 -16.29 -8.85 -9.56
CA LEU A 8 -14.94 -8.57 -9.02
C LEU A 8 -14.69 -9.21 -7.65
N THR A 9 -15.69 -9.87 -7.06
CA THR A 9 -15.62 -10.50 -5.74
C THR A 9 -14.95 -11.87 -5.73
N PHE A 10 -14.66 -12.48 -6.89
CA PHE A 10 -14.15 -13.87 -6.95
C PHE A 10 -12.73 -14.05 -7.54
N SER A 11 -12.14 -13.05 -8.21
CA SER A 11 -10.90 -13.25 -8.99
C SER A 11 -9.60 -12.78 -8.34
N LEU A 12 -9.64 -12.20 -7.14
CA LEU A 12 -8.42 -11.78 -6.41
C LEU A 12 -8.15 -12.55 -5.10
N PHE A 13 -9.03 -13.48 -4.73
CA PHE A 13 -8.96 -14.16 -3.43
C PHE A 13 -8.29 -15.55 -3.44
N LEU A 14 -8.19 -16.20 -4.60
CA LEU A 14 -7.76 -17.61 -4.68
C LEU A 14 -6.24 -17.84 -4.71
N LEU A 15 -5.41 -16.79 -4.73
CA LEU A 15 -3.96 -16.94 -4.90
C LEU A 15 -3.14 -16.79 -3.62
N ASN A 16 -3.76 -16.66 -2.44
CA ASN A 16 -3.02 -16.01 -1.36
C ASN A 16 -3.47 -16.33 0.09
N LEU A 17 -3.16 -17.53 0.58
CA LEU A 17 -2.96 -17.81 2.02
C LEU A 17 -1.82 -18.82 2.21
N CYS A 18 -0.86 -18.50 3.09
CA CYS A 18 0.03 -19.51 3.64
C CYS A 18 -0.85 -20.58 4.32
N LEU A 19 -0.67 -21.83 3.88
CA LEU A 19 -1.31 -23.09 4.26
C LEU A 19 -1.89 -23.16 5.70
N GLY A 20 -3.06 -22.55 5.88
CA GLY A 20 -4.19 -23.16 6.55
C GLY A 20 -5.33 -23.15 5.53
N GLN A 21 -5.76 -24.31 5.04
CA GLN A 21 -6.90 -24.36 4.12
C GLN A 21 -8.10 -23.77 4.86
N ILE A 22 -8.74 -22.75 4.26
CA ILE A 22 -10.02 -22.25 4.76
C ILE A 22 -10.97 -23.46 4.89
N PRO A 23 -11.60 -23.70 6.05
CA PRO A 23 -12.53 -24.81 6.21
C PRO A 23 -13.62 -24.75 5.14
N LYS A 24 -13.90 -25.87 4.47
CA LYS A 24 -14.91 -25.91 3.40
C LYS A 24 -16.29 -25.49 3.90
N GLU A 25 -16.54 -25.75 5.18
CA GLU A 25 -17.75 -25.43 5.93
C GLU A 25 -17.94 -23.91 6.13
N ALA A 26 -16.86 -23.11 6.03
CA ALA A 26 -16.95 -21.66 6.20
C ALA A 26 -17.49 -20.93 4.95
N PHE A 27 -17.29 -21.47 3.74
CA PHE A 27 -17.70 -20.79 2.50
C PHE A 27 -19.21 -20.59 2.36
N PRO A 28 -20.09 -21.59 2.62
CA PRO A 28 -21.53 -21.40 2.50
C PRO A 28 -22.08 -20.35 3.48
N LEU A 29 -21.43 -20.19 4.64
CA LEU A 29 -21.84 -19.21 5.64
C LEU A 29 -21.59 -17.78 5.15
N THR A 30 -20.46 -17.50 4.50
CA THR A 30 -20.19 -16.14 4.00
C THR A 30 -21.07 -15.75 2.83
N ASP A 31 -21.31 -16.67 1.90
CA ASP A 31 -22.14 -16.38 0.72
C ASP A 31 -23.58 -16.06 1.14
N SER A 32 -24.08 -16.70 2.21
CA SER A 32 -25.43 -16.48 2.72
C SER A 32 -25.55 -15.23 3.60
N LEU A 33 -24.51 -14.82 4.35
CA LEU A 33 -24.61 -13.68 5.28
C LEU A 33 -25.08 -12.39 4.60
N SER A 34 -24.55 -12.08 3.41
CA SER A 34 -24.95 -10.91 2.62
C SER A 34 -26.45 -10.89 2.34
N ASP A 35 -27.01 -12.04 1.96
CA ASP A 35 -28.43 -12.19 1.63
C ASP A 35 -29.29 -12.19 2.89
N LEU A 36 -28.85 -12.83 3.97
CA LEU A 36 -29.56 -12.86 5.26
C LEU A 36 -29.72 -11.45 5.84
N TRP A 37 -28.68 -10.61 5.75
CA TRP A 37 -28.77 -9.19 6.14
C TRP A 37 -29.74 -8.41 5.26
N HIS A 38 -29.68 -8.64 3.94
CA HIS A 38 -30.57 -7.99 2.97
C HIS A 38 -32.04 -8.35 3.19
N ASN A 39 -32.33 -9.62 3.45
CA ASN A 39 -33.67 -10.15 3.66
C ASN A 39 -34.20 -9.91 5.08
N GLY A 40 -33.35 -9.46 6.02
CA GLY A 40 -33.74 -9.23 7.41
C GLY A 40 -33.86 -10.49 8.26
N GLU A 41 -33.25 -11.59 7.82
CA GLU A 41 -33.24 -12.90 8.48
C GLU A 41 -32.27 -12.90 9.68
N THR A 42 -32.58 -12.07 10.68
CA THR A 42 -31.67 -11.69 11.77
C THR A 42 -31.17 -12.88 12.60
N GLU A 43 -32.05 -13.80 13.00
CA GLU A 43 -31.66 -14.96 13.80
C GLU A 43 -30.70 -15.88 13.03
N LYS A 44 -31.02 -16.21 11.78
CA LYS A 44 -30.14 -17.02 10.92
C LYS A 44 -28.80 -16.35 10.67
N ALA A 45 -28.78 -15.03 10.49
CA ALA A 45 -27.54 -14.27 10.32
C ALA A 45 -26.66 -14.34 11.58
N ILE A 46 -27.27 -14.29 12.77
CA ILE A 46 -26.56 -14.44 14.05
C ILE A 46 -25.98 -15.85 14.18
N GLU A 47 -26.79 -16.89 13.95
CA GLU A 47 -26.33 -18.28 14.02
C GLU A 47 -25.17 -18.54 13.07
N SER A 48 -25.31 -18.11 11.80
CA SER A 48 -24.28 -18.24 10.77
C SER A 48 -23.00 -17.48 11.15
N SER A 49 -23.14 -16.32 11.80
CA SER A 49 -22.01 -15.50 12.24
C SER A 49 -21.26 -16.09 13.41
N LEU A 50 -21.96 -16.64 14.40
CA LEU A 50 -21.35 -17.34 15.54
C LEU A 50 -20.58 -18.57 15.06
N GLU A 51 -21.17 -19.34 14.13
CA GLU A 51 -20.51 -20.51 13.55
C GLU A 51 -19.33 -20.13 12.65
N LEU A 52 -19.47 -19.09 11.82
CA LEU A 52 -18.37 -18.59 10.99
C LEU A 52 -17.20 -18.09 11.86
N TYR A 53 -17.50 -17.38 12.96
CA TYR A 53 -16.47 -16.97 13.91
C TYR A 53 -15.77 -18.17 14.55
N ARG A 54 -16.52 -19.22 14.91
CA ARG A 54 -15.95 -20.45 15.49
C ARG A 54 -15.05 -21.20 14.49
N LEU A 55 -15.45 -21.27 13.22
CA LEU A 55 -14.72 -21.99 12.17
C LEU A 55 -13.51 -21.20 11.66
N TYR A 56 -13.71 -19.92 11.35
CA TYR A 56 -12.70 -19.08 10.72
C TYR A 56 -12.91 -17.57 11.01
N PRO A 57 -12.44 -17.08 12.18
CA PRO A 57 -12.59 -15.67 12.59
C PRO A 57 -12.22 -14.62 11.53
N PRO A 58 -11.15 -14.79 10.71
CA PRO A 58 -10.80 -13.79 9.70
C PRO A 58 -11.92 -13.51 8.68
N MET A 59 -12.65 -14.54 8.20
CA MET A 59 -13.77 -14.34 7.26
C MET A 59 -14.97 -13.67 7.93
N PHE A 60 -15.23 -13.96 9.20
CA PHE A 60 -16.26 -13.25 9.96
C PHE A 60 -15.94 -11.76 10.05
N ILE A 61 -14.72 -11.43 10.49
CA ILE A 61 -14.24 -10.04 10.61
C ILE A 61 -14.37 -9.30 9.28
N GLU A 62 -13.91 -9.90 8.17
CA GLU A 62 -14.01 -9.32 6.83
C GLU A 62 -15.47 -9.10 6.39
N SER A 63 -16.33 -10.10 6.59
CA SER A 63 -17.75 -10.02 6.24
C SER A 63 -18.46 -8.87 6.96
N ILE A 64 -18.17 -8.68 8.25
CA ILE A 64 -18.74 -7.58 9.04
C ILE A 64 -18.19 -6.23 8.58
N HIS A 65 -16.87 -6.10 8.55
CA HIS A 65 -16.25 -4.78 8.44
C HIS A 65 -16.15 -4.25 7.01
N ASN A 66 -16.25 -5.13 6.01
CA ASN A 66 -16.22 -4.74 4.60
C ASN A 66 -17.59 -4.93 3.95
N THR A 67 -18.14 -6.15 3.96
CA THR A 67 -19.40 -6.45 3.23
C THR A 67 -20.61 -5.77 3.88
N LEU A 68 -20.86 -6.02 5.16
CA LEU A 68 -21.99 -5.41 5.87
C LEU A 68 -21.82 -3.89 5.98
N ALA A 69 -20.60 -3.39 6.23
CA ALA A 69 -20.35 -1.95 6.29
C ALA A 69 -20.71 -1.22 4.99
N GLN A 70 -20.37 -1.78 3.82
CA GLN A 70 -20.77 -1.21 2.54
C GLN A 70 -22.28 -1.29 2.31
N GLN A 71 -22.94 -2.38 2.70
CA GLN A 71 -24.40 -2.49 2.62
C GLN A 71 -25.08 -1.40 3.48
N LEU A 72 -24.60 -1.19 4.71
CA LEU A 72 -25.09 -0.13 5.60
C LEU A 72 -24.88 1.28 5.03
N GLN A 73 -23.74 1.54 4.38
CA GLN A 73 -23.49 2.84 3.75
C GLN A 73 -24.43 3.08 2.55
N ASN A 74 -24.68 2.05 1.74
CA ASN A 74 -25.47 2.17 0.52
C ASN A 74 -26.97 2.21 0.77
N ASP A 75 -27.46 1.42 1.73
CA ASP A 75 -28.85 1.43 2.15
C ASP A 75 -28.94 1.38 3.69
N PRO A 76 -28.93 2.55 4.35
CA PRO A 76 -29.01 2.64 5.80
C PRO A 76 -30.30 2.10 6.42
N LYS A 77 -31.32 1.77 5.61
CA LYS A 77 -32.58 1.18 6.08
C LYS A 77 -32.52 -0.35 6.15
N LEU A 78 -31.41 -0.98 5.79
CA LEU A 78 -31.22 -2.43 5.90
C LEU A 78 -31.26 -2.90 7.37
N TYR A 79 -31.69 -4.14 7.56
CA TYR A 79 -31.79 -4.82 8.87
C TYR A 79 -30.45 -5.02 9.61
N GLY A 80 -29.33 -4.62 9.00
CA GLY A 80 -27.98 -4.74 9.56
C GLY A 80 -27.87 -4.14 10.97
N GLN A 81 -28.49 -3.00 11.25
CA GLN A 81 -28.45 -2.41 12.59
C GLN A 81 -29.09 -3.30 13.67
N LYS A 82 -30.28 -3.87 13.38
CA LYS A 82 -30.97 -4.80 14.29
C LYS A 82 -30.14 -6.07 14.50
N TYR A 83 -29.53 -6.57 13.44
CA TYR A 83 -28.60 -7.70 13.52
C TYR A 83 -27.40 -7.40 14.41
N LEU A 84 -26.72 -6.26 14.22
CA LEU A 84 -25.58 -5.86 15.03
C LEU A 84 -25.94 -5.70 16.51
N GLU A 85 -27.10 -5.10 16.79
CA GLU A 85 -27.62 -4.96 18.16
C GLU A 85 -27.80 -6.32 18.84
N GLN A 86 -28.50 -7.25 18.18
CA GLN A 86 -28.78 -8.57 18.74
C GLN A 86 -27.53 -9.44 18.84
N LEU A 87 -26.62 -9.37 17.88
CA LEU A 87 -25.37 -10.11 17.94
C LEU A 87 -24.49 -9.65 19.11
N ARG A 88 -24.43 -8.34 19.34
CA ARG A 88 -23.69 -7.75 20.48
C ARG A 88 -24.21 -8.27 21.83
N LEU A 89 -25.50 -8.56 21.93
CA LEU A 89 -26.14 -9.07 23.16
C LEU A 89 -25.87 -10.56 23.45
N LYS A 90 -25.27 -11.33 22.52
CA LYS A 90 -25.04 -12.78 22.69
C LYS A 90 -23.95 -13.15 23.72
N LYS A 91 -23.47 -12.20 24.53
CA LYS A 91 -22.49 -12.39 25.63
C LYS A 91 -21.21 -13.15 25.20
N ASN A 92 -20.61 -12.73 24.08
CA ASN A 92 -19.27 -13.14 23.68
C ASN A 92 -18.40 -11.88 23.60
N ASP A 93 -17.41 -11.77 24.49
CA ASP A 93 -16.60 -10.55 24.63
C ASP A 93 -15.78 -10.23 23.37
N GLU A 94 -15.27 -11.25 22.66
CA GLU A 94 -14.48 -11.05 21.44
C GLU A 94 -15.36 -10.55 20.29
N ILE A 95 -16.51 -11.18 20.08
CA ILE A 95 -17.47 -10.75 19.06
C ILE A 95 -18.02 -9.37 19.40
N SER A 96 -18.34 -9.10 20.66
CA SER A 96 -18.79 -7.78 21.11
C SER A 96 -17.74 -6.69 20.81
N ASN A 97 -16.46 -6.98 21.01
CA ASN A 97 -15.37 -6.05 20.66
C ASN A 97 -15.26 -5.77 19.16
N ILE A 98 -15.50 -6.78 18.31
CA ILE A 98 -15.51 -6.64 16.84
C ILE A 98 -16.74 -5.82 16.39
N ILE A 99 -17.89 -6.09 16.98
CA ILE A 99 -19.19 -5.56 16.53
C ILE A 99 -19.49 -4.15 17.07
N SER A 100 -18.97 -3.79 18.24
CA SER A 100 -19.33 -2.52 18.89
C SER A 100 -19.04 -1.28 18.03
N PRO A 101 -17.87 -1.14 17.36
CA PRO A 101 -17.59 0.04 16.55
C PRO A 101 -18.54 0.23 15.36
N ILE A 102 -18.80 -0.85 14.60
CA ILE A 102 -19.73 -0.82 13.46
C ILE A 102 -21.18 -0.60 13.92
N TYR A 103 -21.58 -1.16 15.07
CA TYR A 103 -22.88 -0.91 15.65
C TYR A 103 -23.09 0.57 15.99
N LEU A 104 -22.12 1.20 16.67
CA LEU A 104 -22.17 2.63 16.99
C LEU A 104 -22.26 3.49 15.74
N TRP A 105 -21.46 3.17 14.72
CA TRP A 105 -21.55 3.86 13.44
C TRP A 105 -22.93 3.67 12.80
N SER A 106 -23.47 2.44 12.76
CA SER A 106 -24.81 2.18 12.21
C SER A 106 -25.90 2.98 12.91
N LYS A 107 -25.83 3.11 14.25
CA LYS A 107 -26.76 3.94 15.03
C LYS A 107 -26.62 5.42 14.63
N SER A 108 -25.40 5.91 14.46
CA SER A 108 -25.12 7.31 14.11
C SER A 108 -25.64 7.75 12.74
N ILE A 109 -25.83 6.82 11.78
CA ILE A 109 -26.26 7.16 10.41
C ILE A 109 -27.66 7.77 10.41
N ASN A 110 -28.62 7.11 11.09
CA ASN A 110 -30.04 7.50 11.07
C ASN A 110 -30.46 8.34 12.29
N GLU A 111 -29.61 8.45 13.31
CA GLU A 111 -29.92 9.20 14.52
C GLU A 111 -30.00 10.72 14.26
N LYS A 112 -31.02 11.35 14.84
CA LYS A 112 -31.28 12.79 14.76
C LYS A 112 -31.36 13.46 16.13
N ASN A 113 -31.58 12.69 17.19
CA ASN A 113 -31.66 13.19 18.55
C ASN A 113 -30.25 13.55 19.06
N GLU A 114 -30.07 14.79 19.48
CA GLU A 114 -28.77 15.30 19.94
C GLU A 114 -28.25 14.58 21.19
N ASN A 115 -29.14 14.15 22.11
CA ASN A 115 -28.74 13.42 23.30
C ASN A 115 -28.25 12.02 22.95
N ASP A 116 -28.92 11.34 22.02
CA ASP A 116 -28.48 10.02 21.54
C ASP A 116 -27.14 10.09 20.80
N LEU A 117 -26.93 11.15 20.00
CA LEU A 117 -25.64 11.42 19.35
C LEU A 117 -24.51 11.67 20.37
N LYS A 118 -24.79 12.38 21.48
CA LYS A 118 -23.85 12.58 22.58
C LYS A 118 -23.52 11.27 23.31
N GLU A 119 -24.52 10.40 23.54
CA GLU A 119 -24.27 9.08 24.14
C GLU A 119 -23.46 8.18 23.20
N ILE A 120 -23.70 8.21 21.88
CA ILE A 120 -22.86 7.52 20.88
C ILE A 120 -21.41 8.01 20.97
N LEU A 121 -21.20 9.32 21.09
CA LEU A 121 -19.85 9.89 21.20
C LEU A 121 -19.13 9.43 22.47
N LYS A 122 -19.86 9.37 23.58
CA LYS A 122 -19.36 8.91 24.87
C LYS A 122 -19.01 7.42 24.85
N GLU A 123 -19.85 6.58 24.25
CA GLU A 123 -19.57 5.15 24.07
C GLU A 123 -18.40 4.93 23.09
N LEU A 124 -18.31 5.70 22.01
CA LEU A 124 -17.14 5.68 21.12
C LEU A 124 -15.85 5.97 21.90
N ASN A 125 -15.86 6.99 22.75
CA ASN A 125 -14.68 7.35 23.54
C ASN A 125 -14.30 6.26 24.55
N SER A 126 -15.25 5.48 25.07
CA SER A 126 -14.96 4.38 26.01
C SER A 126 -14.35 3.16 25.31
N ILE A 127 -14.72 2.90 24.05
CA ILE A 127 -14.19 1.76 23.27
C ILE A 127 -12.88 2.08 22.52
N LEU A 128 -12.55 3.36 22.32
CA LEU A 128 -11.22 3.78 21.89
C LEU A 128 -10.22 3.48 23.01
N LYS A 129 -9.47 2.39 22.87
CA LYS A 129 -8.41 1.96 23.80
C LYS A 129 -7.15 2.81 23.60
N ASP A 130 -6.05 2.48 24.27
CA ASP A 130 -4.75 3.16 24.11
C ASP A 130 -3.91 2.63 22.93
N SER A 131 -4.41 1.60 22.23
CA SER A 131 -3.80 1.02 21.04
C SER A 131 -4.85 0.57 20.05
N SER A 132 -4.58 0.76 18.76
CA SER A 132 -5.44 0.29 17.68
C SER A 132 -5.58 -1.24 17.66
N ASN A 133 -6.72 -1.71 17.16
CA ASN A 133 -6.96 -3.13 16.95
C ASN A 133 -7.49 -3.37 15.53
N TYR A 134 -6.63 -3.93 14.68
CA TYR A 134 -6.95 -4.27 13.29
C TYR A 134 -8.19 -5.18 13.15
N LYS A 135 -8.53 -5.97 14.19
CA LYS A 135 -9.70 -6.87 14.13
C LYS A 135 -11.04 -6.16 14.34
N SER A 136 -11.07 -5.06 15.11
CA SER A 136 -12.32 -4.32 15.38
C SER A 136 -12.46 -3.08 14.50
N GLU A 137 -11.36 -2.64 13.89
CA GLU A 137 -11.27 -1.45 13.05
C GLU A 137 -11.86 -0.19 13.71
N THR A 138 -11.76 -0.12 15.03
CA THR A 138 -12.37 0.96 15.84
C THR A 138 -11.96 2.33 15.31
N GLU A 139 -10.72 2.47 14.85
CA GLU A 139 -10.17 3.71 14.30
C GLU A 139 -10.88 4.16 13.00
N ARG A 140 -11.30 3.22 12.15
CA ARG A 140 -12.12 3.52 10.95
C ARG A 140 -13.48 4.06 11.36
N TYR A 141 -14.15 3.35 12.27
CA TYR A 141 -15.50 3.75 12.71
C TYR A 141 -15.49 5.03 13.54
N CYS A 142 -14.42 5.31 14.28
CA CYS A 142 -14.22 6.62 14.90
C CYS A 142 -14.32 7.75 13.87
N LEU A 143 -13.60 7.62 12.75
CA LEU A 143 -13.63 8.63 11.68
C LEU A 143 -15.00 8.73 11.01
N LEU A 144 -15.66 7.59 10.75
CA LEU A 144 -17.00 7.56 10.17
C LEU A 144 -18.06 8.19 11.09
N ILE A 145 -18.04 7.88 12.39
CA ILE A 145 -18.94 8.49 13.39
C ILE A 145 -18.70 10.00 13.47
N LEU A 146 -17.43 10.44 13.48
CA LEU A 146 -17.11 11.86 13.46
C LEU A 146 -17.66 12.56 12.21
N GLN A 147 -17.61 11.93 11.03
CA GLN A 147 -18.26 12.47 9.83
C GLN A 147 -19.78 12.56 9.98
N GLU A 148 -20.42 11.52 10.55
CA GLU A 148 -21.87 11.51 10.76
C GLU A 148 -22.34 12.58 11.74
N LEU A 149 -21.56 12.82 12.81
CA LEU A 149 -21.82 13.90 13.76
C LEU A 149 -21.60 15.27 13.13
N ASP A 150 -20.54 15.43 12.33
CA ASP A 150 -20.23 16.70 11.66
C ASP A 150 -21.31 17.10 10.65
N LYS A 151 -21.76 16.14 9.81
CA LYS A 151 -22.90 16.35 8.88
C LYS A 151 -24.16 16.83 9.59
N LYS A 152 -24.34 16.46 10.85
CA LYS A 152 -25.51 16.77 11.69
C LYS A 152 -25.27 17.97 12.61
N ASN A 153 -24.11 18.63 12.54
CA ASN A 153 -23.68 19.69 13.47
C ASN A 153 -23.77 19.27 14.95
N ALA A 154 -23.56 17.99 15.24
CA ALA A 154 -23.72 17.39 16.57
C ALA A 154 -22.40 17.26 17.35
N ILE A 155 -21.31 17.85 16.84
CA ILE A 155 -20.01 17.89 17.51
C ILE A 155 -19.29 19.21 17.19
N ASP A 156 -18.72 19.84 18.22
CA ASP A 156 -17.92 21.05 18.05
C ASP A 156 -16.47 20.73 17.66
N ALA A 157 -15.75 21.77 17.19
CA ALA A 157 -14.36 21.65 16.76
C ALA A 157 -13.40 21.16 17.85
N LYS A 158 -13.63 21.54 19.12
CA LYS A 158 -12.77 21.17 20.24
C LYS A 158 -12.89 19.68 20.57
N ASN A 159 -14.12 19.18 20.66
CA ASN A 159 -14.39 17.77 20.89
C ASN A 159 -13.93 16.90 19.71
N LYS A 160 -14.11 17.38 18.48
CA LYS A 160 -13.58 16.73 17.28
C LYS A 160 -12.05 16.59 17.33
N GLU A 161 -11.35 17.66 17.70
CA GLU A 161 -9.90 17.65 17.86
C GLU A 161 -9.43 16.65 18.93
N ILE A 162 -10.08 16.63 20.11
CA ILE A 162 -9.75 15.71 21.20
C ILE A 162 -9.83 14.24 20.74
N ILE A 163 -10.91 13.88 20.05
CA ILE A 163 -11.14 12.50 19.60
C ILE A 163 -10.18 12.14 18.47
N LEU A 164 -9.94 13.06 17.53
CA LEU A 164 -8.96 12.84 16.46
C LEU A 164 -7.55 12.61 17.02
N HIS A 165 -7.12 13.38 18.03
CA HIS A 165 -5.83 13.14 18.69
C HIS A 165 -5.77 11.78 19.37
N LYS A 166 -6.84 11.35 20.05
CA LYS A 166 -6.91 10.01 20.63
C LYS A 166 -6.78 8.92 19.55
N ASN A 167 -7.52 9.06 18.45
CA ASN A 167 -7.45 8.14 17.31
C ASN A 167 -6.04 8.08 16.71
N ILE A 168 -5.38 9.23 16.54
CA ILE A 168 -4.01 9.32 16.03
C ILE A 168 -3.03 8.64 16.98
N ASN A 169 -3.10 8.91 18.29
CA ASN A 169 -2.22 8.29 19.27
C ASN A 169 -2.33 6.76 19.24
N ASN A 170 -3.54 6.22 19.11
CA ASN A 170 -3.78 4.78 18.99
C ASN A 170 -3.12 4.17 17.76
N LEU A 171 -3.22 4.86 16.62
CA LEU A 171 -2.64 4.42 15.35
C LEU A 171 -1.11 4.55 15.35
N GLU A 172 -0.56 5.61 15.94
CA GLU A 172 0.89 5.84 16.07
C GLU A 172 1.56 4.86 17.03
N ALA A 173 0.81 4.29 17.99
CA ALA A 173 1.32 3.26 18.89
C ALA A 173 1.75 1.98 18.15
N TYR A 174 1.34 1.78 16.90
CA TYR A 174 1.79 0.63 16.09
C TYR A 174 3.28 0.78 15.70
N PRO A 175 4.19 -0.11 16.16
CA PRO A 175 5.64 0.12 16.12
C PRO A 175 6.26 0.09 14.71
N TYR A 176 5.47 -0.27 13.69
CA TYR A 176 5.95 -0.50 12.33
C TYR A 176 5.47 0.55 11.31
N VAL A 177 4.69 1.56 11.72
CA VAL A 177 4.18 2.62 10.82
C VAL A 177 5.32 3.30 10.04
N ASN A 178 6.48 3.48 10.67
CA ASN A 178 7.65 4.14 10.07
C ASN A 178 8.75 3.18 9.61
N LYS A 179 8.53 1.85 9.65
CA LYS A 179 9.53 0.84 9.27
C LYS A 179 9.19 0.18 7.94
N VAL A 180 10.21 -0.15 7.16
CA VAL A 180 10.04 -1.05 6.00
C VAL A 180 9.95 -2.47 6.54
N ILE A 181 8.84 -3.15 6.26
CA ILE A 181 8.52 -4.45 6.83
C ILE A 181 8.69 -5.55 5.79
N VAL A 182 9.39 -6.61 6.19
CA VAL A 182 9.49 -7.86 5.43
C VAL A 182 8.44 -8.81 5.99
N GLY A 183 7.38 -9.08 5.23
CA GLY A 183 6.34 -10.03 5.60
C GLY A 183 4.93 -9.53 5.35
N ARG A 184 4.07 -10.40 4.80
CA ARG A 184 2.74 -10.05 4.33
C ARG A 184 1.81 -9.55 5.45
N SER A 185 1.77 -10.21 6.61
CA SER A 185 0.84 -9.85 7.69
C SER A 185 1.11 -8.45 8.27
N GLU A 186 2.37 -8.16 8.58
CA GLU A 186 2.76 -6.86 9.13
C GLU A 186 2.72 -5.77 8.04
N GLY A 187 2.97 -6.11 6.77
CA GLY A 187 2.77 -5.18 5.64
C GLY A 187 1.32 -4.73 5.47
N VAL A 188 0.37 -5.67 5.57
CA VAL A 188 -1.08 -5.36 5.54
C VAL A 188 -1.48 -4.43 6.69
N LYS A 189 -1.06 -4.75 7.92
CA LYS A 189 -1.35 -3.90 9.09
C LYS A 189 -0.75 -2.51 8.93
N ARG A 190 0.52 -2.40 8.50
CA ARG A 190 1.18 -1.10 8.29
C ARG A 190 0.41 -0.25 7.28
N ALA A 191 0.01 -0.83 6.16
CA ALA A 191 -0.71 -0.13 5.10
C ALA A 191 -2.04 0.46 5.61
N TRP A 192 -2.79 -0.31 6.40
CA TRP A 192 -4.02 0.15 7.05
C TRP A 192 -3.77 1.30 8.04
N HIS A 193 -2.80 1.14 8.97
CA HIS A 193 -2.47 2.18 9.94
C HIS A 193 -2.05 3.49 9.28
N ARG A 194 -1.19 3.41 8.27
CA ARG A 194 -0.70 4.57 7.52
C ARG A 194 -1.84 5.30 6.81
N TYR A 195 -2.73 4.57 6.14
CA TYR A 195 -3.89 5.18 5.50
C TYR A 195 -4.79 5.92 6.50
N LEU A 196 -5.14 5.29 7.64
CA LEU A 196 -5.98 5.93 8.65
C LEU A 196 -5.29 7.10 9.36
N LEU A 197 -3.97 7.05 9.57
CA LEU A 197 -3.19 8.20 10.07
C LEU A 197 -3.24 9.35 9.10
N ALA A 198 -2.98 9.09 7.82
CA ALA A 198 -3.05 10.07 6.76
C ALA A 198 -4.42 10.76 6.75
N TYR A 199 -5.49 9.97 6.81
CA TYR A 199 -6.85 10.48 6.86
C TYR A 199 -7.11 11.32 8.12
N SER A 200 -6.73 10.80 9.29
CA SER A 200 -6.95 11.47 10.59
C SER A 200 -6.25 12.83 10.66
N TYR A 201 -5.00 12.90 10.19
CA TYR A 201 -4.25 14.16 10.12
C TYR A 201 -4.84 15.14 9.10
N ASN A 202 -5.30 14.65 7.94
CA ASN A 202 -6.01 15.51 7.00
C ASN A 202 -7.33 16.03 7.60
N TYR A 203 -8.05 15.21 8.37
CA TYR A 203 -9.26 15.64 9.08
C TYR A 203 -8.92 16.71 10.13
N LEU A 204 -7.87 16.52 10.94
CA LEU A 204 -7.39 17.57 11.86
C LEU A 204 -7.07 18.88 11.14
N TYR A 205 -6.46 18.82 9.95
CA TYR A 205 -6.20 20.02 9.15
C TYR A 205 -7.49 20.73 8.72
N THR A 206 -8.60 20.03 8.43
CA THR A 206 -9.87 20.72 8.14
C THR A 206 -10.49 21.37 9.38
N VAL A 207 -10.16 20.89 10.58
CA VAL A 207 -10.55 21.51 11.85
C VAL A 207 -9.67 22.74 12.17
N LYS A 208 -8.37 22.63 11.90
CA LYS A 208 -7.36 23.68 12.15
C LYS A 208 -6.51 23.93 10.90
N PRO A 209 -7.03 24.67 9.91
CA PRO A 209 -6.35 24.87 8.62
C PRO A 209 -5.09 25.74 8.71
N ASN A 210 -4.86 26.42 9.82
CA ASN A 210 -3.64 27.20 10.08
C ASN A 210 -2.48 26.34 10.60
N VAL A 211 -2.67 25.05 10.87
CA VAL A 211 -1.62 24.14 11.35
C VAL A 211 -1.13 23.29 10.19
N ALA A 212 -0.20 23.85 9.40
CA ALA A 212 0.37 23.22 8.21
C ALA A 212 0.98 21.83 8.49
N GLU A 213 1.50 21.62 9.70
CA GLU A 213 2.08 20.36 10.14
C GLU A 213 1.09 19.19 10.05
N TYR A 214 -0.21 19.42 10.24
CA TYR A 214 -1.21 18.37 10.08
C TYR A 214 -1.32 17.93 8.62
N LEU A 215 -1.29 18.86 7.67
CA LEU A 215 -1.32 18.50 6.25
C LEU A 215 -0.02 17.80 5.81
N LYS A 216 1.13 18.23 6.36
CA LYS A 216 2.42 17.56 6.17
C LYS A 216 2.36 16.11 6.66
N LYS A 217 1.93 15.87 7.91
CA LYS A 217 1.78 14.51 8.43
C LYS A 217 0.77 13.67 7.63
N ALA A 218 -0.31 14.28 7.16
CA ALA A 218 -1.25 13.62 6.25
C ALA A 218 -0.54 13.11 4.98
N SER A 219 0.34 13.92 4.40
CA SER A 219 1.19 13.54 3.27
C SER A 219 2.19 12.45 3.67
N ASP A 220 2.91 12.61 4.78
CA ASP A 220 3.97 11.70 5.22
C ASP A 220 3.46 10.29 5.55
N TYR A 221 2.26 10.18 6.11
CA TYR A 221 1.61 8.89 6.40
C TYR A 221 0.83 8.33 5.22
N SER A 222 0.66 9.06 4.12
CA SER A 222 -0.04 8.53 2.94
C SER A 222 0.62 7.23 2.43
N PRO A 223 -0.16 6.28 1.87
CA PRO A 223 0.38 4.98 1.45
C PRO A 223 1.57 5.11 0.50
N ASP A 224 2.70 4.57 0.94
CA ASP A 224 3.93 4.53 0.15
C ASP A 224 3.96 3.29 -0.76
N GLN A 225 5.09 3.08 -1.44
CA GLN A 225 5.24 1.94 -2.35
C GLN A 225 5.09 0.58 -1.64
N ASN A 226 5.55 0.46 -0.40
CA ASN A 226 5.39 -0.77 0.38
C ASN A 226 3.94 -0.98 0.77
N ASP A 227 3.16 0.09 1.00
CA ASP A 227 1.74 -0.02 1.34
C ASP A 227 0.89 -0.36 0.11
N ARG A 228 1.26 0.16 -1.07
CA ARG A 228 0.49 0.00 -2.32
C ARG A 228 0.37 -1.45 -2.78
N GLN A 229 1.35 -2.30 -2.49
CA GLN A 229 1.23 -3.75 -2.75
C GLN A 229 0.15 -4.42 -1.87
N TYR A 230 -0.20 -3.78 -0.75
CA TYR A 230 -1.26 -4.18 0.17
C TYR A 230 -2.48 -3.26 0.06
N LYS A 231 -2.76 -2.72 -1.13
CA LYS A 231 -3.91 -1.81 -1.38
C LYS A 231 -5.24 -2.33 -0.82
N HIS A 232 -5.46 -3.64 -0.81
CA HIS A 232 -6.64 -4.28 -0.23
C HIS A 232 -6.83 -3.97 1.27
N ALA A 233 -5.75 -3.70 2.01
CA ALA A 233 -5.76 -3.41 3.44
C ALA A 233 -6.45 -2.08 3.79
N TYR A 234 -6.57 -1.15 2.85
CA TYR A 234 -7.19 0.16 3.07
C TYR A 234 -8.20 0.54 1.96
N PHE A 235 -8.51 -0.39 1.05
CA PHE A 235 -9.43 -0.14 -0.05
C PHE A 235 -10.84 0.18 0.45
N TYR A 236 -11.34 -0.62 1.41
CA TYR A 236 -12.65 -0.43 2.00
C TYR A 236 -12.70 0.81 2.88
N ASP A 237 -11.65 1.11 3.65
CA ASP A 237 -11.52 2.37 4.39
C ASP A 237 -11.69 3.57 3.44
N ALA A 238 -10.99 3.56 2.30
CA ALA A 238 -11.08 4.64 1.33
C ALA A 238 -12.46 4.77 0.69
N ALA A 239 -13.08 3.65 0.33
CA ALA A 239 -14.44 3.63 -0.19
C ALA A 239 -15.42 4.24 0.83
N LEU A 240 -15.37 3.79 2.08
CA LEU A 240 -16.26 4.23 3.14
C LEU A 240 -16.03 5.70 3.52
N LEU A 241 -14.78 6.12 3.69
CA LEU A 241 -14.43 7.46 4.19
C LEU A 241 -14.48 8.57 3.13
N THR A 242 -14.24 8.24 1.85
CA THR A 242 -14.09 9.25 0.78
C THR A 242 -14.95 9.00 -0.45
N GLY A 243 -15.47 7.78 -0.65
CA GLY A 243 -16.07 7.37 -1.92
C GLY A 243 -15.07 7.27 -3.08
N ASN A 244 -13.76 7.47 -2.86
CA ASN A 244 -12.72 7.44 -3.88
C ASN A 244 -11.76 6.27 -3.64
N THR A 245 -11.69 5.36 -4.62
CA THR A 245 -10.80 4.19 -4.60
C THR A 245 -9.71 4.25 -5.69
N ARG A 246 -9.50 5.43 -6.26
CA ARG A 246 -8.51 5.71 -7.31
C ARG A 246 -7.29 6.43 -6.77
N GLU A 247 -7.49 7.40 -5.88
CA GLU A 247 -6.42 8.16 -5.24
C GLU A 247 -6.39 7.88 -3.75
N PHE A 248 -5.22 7.47 -3.24
CA PHE A 248 -5.03 7.14 -1.83
C PHE A 248 -3.91 8.02 -1.27
N GLY A 249 -4.28 8.91 -0.35
CA GLY A 249 -3.34 9.79 0.32
C GLY A 249 -3.61 11.27 0.06
N PHE A 250 -2.70 12.09 0.57
CA PHE A 250 -2.81 13.53 0.63
C PHE A 250 -1.55 14.24 0.15
N GLN A 251 -0.61 13.52 -0.50
CA GLN A 251 0.61 14.13 -1.03
C GLN A 251 0.29 15.22 -2.06
N THR A 252 -0.66 14.98 -2.99
CA THR A 252 -1.11 16.00 -3.96
C THR A 252 -1.66 17.25 -3.27
N LYS A 253 -2.42 17.06 -2.18
CA LYS A 253 -3.00 18.16 -1.41
C LYS A 253 -1.92 18.98 -0.70
N TYR A 254 -0.93 18.32 -0.09
CA TYR A 254 0.19 18.99 0.55
C TYR A 254 1.11 19.69 -0.45
N GLN A 255 1.38 19.06 -1.59
CA GLN A 255 2.11 19.70 -2.70
C GLN A 255 1.44 21.00 -3.12
N LYS A 256 0.11 21.00 -3.33
CA LYS A 256 -0.64 22.21 -3.67
C LYS A 256 -0.48 23.30 -2.61
N TYR A 257 -0.59 22.93 -1.33
CA TYR A 257 -0.35 23.86 -0.22
C TYR A 257 1.06 24.47 -0.26
N LEU A 258 2.10 23.67 -0.48
CA LEU A 258 3.48 24.15 -0.55
C LEU A 258 3.66 25.17 -1.68
N VAL A 259 3.12 24.87 -2.87
CA VAL A 259 3.18 25.77 -4.03
C VAL A 259 2.43 27.08 -3.77
N GLU A 260 1.22 27.01 -3.22
CA GLU A 260 0.41 28.19 -2.89
C GLU A 260 1.08 29.10 -1.84
N ASN A 261 1.97 28.55 -1.01
CA ASN A 261 2.72 29.28 0.02
C ASN A 261 4.17 29.59 -0.38
N ASN A 262 4.54 29.43 -1.65
CA ASN A 262 5.89 29.67 -2.19
C ASN A 262 7.01 28.82 -1.54
N LEU A 263 6.67 27.67 -0.95
CA LEU A 263 7.59 26.70 -0.37
C LEU A 263 8.13 25.75 -1.47
N ASN A 264 8.84 26.34 -2.44
CA ASN A 264 9.22 25.65 -3.67
C ASN A 264 10.25 24.55 -3.47
N SER A 265 11.14 24.68 -2.47
CA SER A 265 12.15 23.64 -2.17
C SER A 265 11.47 22.39 -1.63
N GLU A 266 10.58 22.56 -0.66
CA GLU A 266 9.82 21.48 -0.04
C GLU A 266 8.87 20.82 -1.05
N ALA A 267 8.25 21.62 -1.94
CA ALA A 267 7.42 21.09 -3.02
C ALA A 267 8.23 20.24 -4.00
N LEU A 268 9.45 20.67 -4.33
CA LEU A 268 10.36 19.91 -5.19
C LEU A 268 10.80 18.60 -4.53
N ASP A 269 11.16 18.64 -3.25
CA ASP A 269 11.55 17.45 -2.48
C ASP A 269 10.40 16.44 -2.43
N LEU A 270 9.17 16.89 -2.11
CA LEU A 270 7.99 16.04 -2.09
C LEU A 270 7.71 15.40 -3.46
N LEU A 271 7.75 16.18 -4.54
CA LEU A 271 7.57 15.66 -5.89
C LEU A 271 8.66 14.65 -6.27
N SER A 272 9.88 14.87 -5.79
CA SER A 272 11.01 13.97 -6.01
C SER A 272 10.83 12.65 -5.27
N ASP A 273 10.32 12.68 -4.04
CA ASP A 273 9.94 11.49 -3.28
C ASP A 273 8.77 10.73 -3.91
N ILE A 274 7.74 11.42 -4.41
CA ILE A 274 6.61 10.80 -5.12
C ILE A 274 7.09 10.10 -6.40
N ALA A 275 7.91 10.79 -7.19
CA ALA A 275 8.51 10.24 -8.40
C ALA A 275 9.45 9.07 -8.11
N PHE A 276 10.19 9.12 -7.01
CA PHE A 276 11.09 8.05 -6.60
C PHE A 276 10.30 6.82 -6.14
N GLY A 277 9.29 6.98 -5.29
CA GLY A 277 8.48 5.85 -4.84
C GLY A 277 7.59 5.25 -5.94
N ASN A 278 7.28 6.02 -6.99
CA ASN A 278 6.47 5.57 -8.12
C ASN A 278 6.88 6.29 -9.41
N PRO A 279 7.92 5.80 -10.12
CA PRO A 279 8.44 6.43 -11.33
C PRO A 279 7.54 6.12 -12.53
N SER A 280 6.33 6.67 -12.54
CA SER A 280 5.42 6.64 -13.68
C SER A 280 5.71 7.82 -14.62
N ASP A 281 5.33 7.68 -15.90
CA ASP A 281 5.46 8.76 -16.89
C ASP A 281 4.82 10.07 -16.40
N TYR A 282 3.67 9.96 -15.72
CA TYR A 282 2.97 11.10 -15.12
C TYR A 282 3.77 11.76 -14.00
N ASN A 283 4.30 10.99 -13.05
CA ASN A 283 5.03 11.53 -11.91
C ASN A 283 6.36 12.17 -12.35
N ILE A 284 7.10 11.52 -13.26
CA ILE A 284 8.33 12.06 -13.83
C ILE A 284 8.06 13.34 -14.61
N LYS A 285 7.02 13.37 -15.45
CA LYS A 285 6.62 14.58 -16.19
C LYS A 285 6.28 15.72 -15.23
N THR A 286 5.47 15.45 -14.21
CA THR A 286 5.06 16.45 -13.21
C THR A 286 6.26 17.02 -12.46
N LEU A 287 7.18 16.16 -12.01
CA LEU A 287 8.41 16.58 -11.34
C LEU A 287 9.30 17.42 -12.27
N ARG A 288 9.49 16.99 -13.52
CA ARG A 288 10.28 17.72 -14.52
C ARG A 288 9.71 19.12 -14.77
N GLU A 289 8.41 19.20 -15.08
CA GLU A 289 7.75 20.47 -15.35
C GLU A 289 7.83 21.42 -14.16
N PHE A 290 7.75 20.89 -12.93
CA PHE A 290 7.95 21.69 -11.72
C PHE A 290 9.39 22.19 -11.58
N TYR A 291 10.37 21.29 -11.72
CA TYR A 291 11.80 21.64 -11.63
C TYR A 291 12.21 22.69 -12.67
N GLU A 292 11.77 22.54 -13.92
CA GLU A 292 12.10 23.47 -15.01
C GLU A 292 11.49 24.86 -14.79
N LYS A 293 10.31 24.95 -14.17
CA LYS A 293 9.69 26.24 -13.78
C LYS A 293 10.53 27.01 -12.75
N LEU A 294 11.30 26.32 -11.91
CA LEU A 294 12.18 26.94 -10.92
C LEU A 294 13.46 27.53 -11.54
N LYS A 295 13.72 27.28 -12.83
CA LYS A 295 14.84 27.86 -13.60
C LYS A 295 16.23 27.63 -12.98
N TYR A 296 16.47 26.44 -12.42
CA TYR A 296 17.82 26.06 -11.98
C TYR A 296 18.79 25.96 -13.17
N ASN A 297 20.07 26.25 -12.91
CA ASN A 297 21.14 26.17 -13.92
C ASN A 297 21.58 24.75 -14.29
N ARG A 298 21.01 23.72 -13.64
CA ARG A 298 21.36 22.31 -13.84
C ARG A 298 20.25 21.60 -14.59
N LEU A 299 20.62 20.71 -15.52
CA LEU A 299 19.66 19.87 -16.26
C LEU A 299 18.85 18.98 -15.31
N PHE A 300 17.57 18.79 -15.63
CA PHE A 300 16.69 17.92 -14.86
C PHE A 300 17.22 16.47 -14.76
N THR A 301 17.82 15.95 -15.84
CA THR A 301 18.41 14.61 -15.87
C THR A 301 19.49 14.42 -14.81
N ASP A 302 20.32 15.44 -14.60
CA ASP A 302 21.43 15.38 -13.65
C ASP A 302 20.93 15.55 -12.21
N TYR A 303 19.93 16.41 -12.02
CA TYR A 303 19.20 16.51 -10.76
C TYR A 303 18.61 15.15 -10.36
N TRP A 304 17.88 14.52 -11.28
CA TRP A 304 17.16 13.28 -11.02
C TRP A 304 18.10 12.09 -10.77
N ALA A 305 19.14 11.93 -11.58
CA ALA A 305 20.16 10.90 -11.36
C ALA A 305 20.83 11.05 -9.99
N ASN A 306 21.17 12.28 -9.59
CA ASN A 306 21.72 12.55 -8.26
C ASN A 306 20.72 12.27 -7.14
N TYR A 307 19.43 12.55 -7.35
CA TYR A 307 18.40 12.26 -6.36
C TYR A 307 18.30 10.76 -6.11
N ILE A 308 18.18 9.96 -7.17
CA ILE A 308 18.16 8.50 -7.10
C ILE A 308 19.44 7.97 -6.43
N HIS A 309 20.61 8.48 -6.81
CA HIS A 309 21.88 8.11 -6.19
C HIS A 309 21.86 8.32 -4.67
N LYS A 310 21.41 9.49 -4.20
CA LYS A 310 21.32 9.81 -2.77
C LYS A 310 20.35 8.89 -2.01
N LYS A 311 19.31 8.38 -2.66
CA LYS A 311 18.34 7.43 -2.07
C LYS A 311 18.83 5.97 -2.10
N GLY A 312 19.84 5.67 -2.91
CA GLY A 312 20.43 4.34 -3.04
C GLY A 312 21.44 4.00 -1.95
N LYS A 313 21.82 2.72 -1.90
CA LYS A 313 22.90 2.20 -1.05
C LYS A 313 24.21 2.17 -1.82
N PRO A 314 25.38 2.33 -1.19
CA PRO A 314 26.66 2.16 -1.86
C PRO A 314 26.76 0.80 -2.53
N VAL A 315 27.19 0.77 -3.80
CA VAL A 315 27.44 -0.49 -4.49
C VAL A 315 28.57 -1.27 -3.79
N PRO A 316 28.45 -2.60 -3.65
CA PRO A 316 29.56 -3.42 -3.19
C PRO A 316 30.80 -3.24 -4.07
N LYS A 317 31.96 -3.04 -3.46
CA LYS A 317 33.23 -2.87 -4.16
C LYS A 317 33.79 -4.22 -4.58
N LEU A 318 33.43 -4.67 -5.78
CA LEU A 318 33.80 -5.98 -6.32
C LEU A 318 33.96 -5.94 -7.84
N LYS A 319 34.59 -6.98 -8.38
CA LYS A 319 34.74 -7.20 -9.82
C LYS A 319 34.03 -8.51 -10.19
N ILE A 320 33.11 -8.45 -11.16
CA ILE A 320 32.39 -9.63 -11.67
C ILE A 320 32.87 -9.94 -13.08
N ARG A 321 33.30 -11.17 -13.31
CA ARG A 321 33.73 -11.63 -14.63
C ARG A 321 32.56 -12.21 -15.40
N PHE A 322 32.37 -11.72 -16.62
CA PHE A 322 31.52 -12.31 -17.64
C PHE A 322 32.40 -12.99 -18.70
N GLU A 323 31.80 -13.73 -19.63
CA GLU A 323 32.56 -14.45 -20.67
C GLU A 323 33.45 -13.53 -21.52
N LYS A 324 32.99 -12.30 -21.80
CA LYS A 324 33.67 -11.36 -22.71
C LYS A 324 34.18 -10.09 -22.05
N GLU A 325 33.76 -9.80 -20.82
CA GLU A 325 34.02 -8.52 -20.15
C GLU A 325 34.05 -8.67 -18.62
N GLU A 326 34.54 -7.64 -17.93
CA GLU A 326 34.53 -7.56 -16.46
C GLU A 326 33.74 -6.31 -16.05
N LEU A 327 32.79 -6.51 -15.15
CA LEU A 327 32.10 -5.42 -14.47
C LEU A 327 32.89 -5.02 -13.22
N ASP A 328 33.54 -3.85 -13.26
CA ASP A 328 34.35 -3.32 -12.16
C ASP A 328 33.57 -2.30 -11.32
N LEU A 329 32.93 -2.77 -10.24
CA LEU A 329 32.17 -1.93 -9.31
C LEU A 329 33.06 -1.28 -8.24
N THR A 330 34.39 -1.46 -8.32
CA THR A 330 35.30 -0.74 -7.42
C THR A 330 35.38 0.75 -7.77
N LYS A 331 35.11 1.11 -9.03
CA LYS A 331 35.13 2.46 -9.58
C LYS A 331 33.70 3.01 -9.76
N GLU A 332 33.60 4.29 -10.08
CA GLU A 332 32.33 4.89 -10.49
C GLU A 332 31.89 4.32 -11.86
N PRO A 333 30.63 3.84 -12.00
CA PRO A 333 30.14 3.27 -13.25
C PRO A 333 30.17 4.24 -14.44
N GLY A 334 29.89 5.53 -14.22
CA GLY A 334 29.76 6.55 -15.27
C GLY A 334 28.51 6.43 -16.15
N LYS A 335 27.77 5.31 -16.08
CA LYS A 335 26.49 5.04 -16.73
C LYS A 335 25.58 4.24 -15.80
N TRP A 336 24.30 4.16 -16.12
CA TRP A 336 23.38 3.30 -15.38
C TRP A 336 23.75 1.84 -15.61
N ILE A 337 23.59 1.00 -14.59
CA ILE A 337 23.71 -0.47 -14.73
C ILE A 337 22.44 -1.11 -14.20
N TYR A 338 21.76 -1.87 -15.04
CA TYR A 338 20.67 -2.74 -14.63
C TYR A 338 21.20 -4.16 -14.40
N ILE A 339 20.88 -4.73 -13.25
CA ILE A 339 21.25 -6.10 -12.86
C ILE A 339 19.98 -6.89 -12.58
N ASP A 340 19.80 -8.00 -13.29
CA ASP A 340 18.78 -9.01 -12.98
C ASP A 340 19.42 -10.23 -12.32
N VAL A 341 18.99 -10.57 -11.11
CA VAL A 341 19.47 -11.73 -10.35
C VAL A 341 18.42 -12.84 -10.42
N TRP A 342 18.81 -13.98 -10.99
CA TRP A 342 17.91 -15.08 -11.33
C TRP A 342 18.55 -16.47 -11.14
N GLY A 343 17.77 -17.53 -11.37
CA GLY A 343 18.27 -18.92 -11.41
C GLY A 343 17.40 -19.80 -12.30
N THR A 344 17.97 -20.86 -12.88
CA THR A 344 17.24 -21.78 -13.79
C THR A 344 16.10 -22.54 -13.09
N TRP A 345 16.20 -22.70 -11.77
CA TRP A 345 15.18 -23.29 -10.90
C TRP A 345 14.06 -22.30 -10.50
N CYS A 346 14.23 -21.00 -10.79
CA CYS A 346 13.27 -19.97 -10.44
C CYS A 346 12.22 -19.81 -11.55
N SER A 347 11.06 -20.47 -11.38
CA SER A 347 9.94 -20.38 -12.32
C SER A 347 9.51 -18.96 -12.73
N PRO A 348 9.32 -17.98 -11.81
CA PRO A 348 8.98 -16.63 -12.22
C PRO A 348 10.12 -15.95 -13.00
N CYS A 349 11.38 -16.18 -12.63
CA CYS A 349 12.53 -15.65 -13.36
C CYS A 349 12.57 -16.16 -14.80
N VAL A 350 12.47 -17.48 -14.99
CA VAL A 350 12.52 -18.12 -16.32
C VAL A 350 11.40 -17.61 -17.23
N LYS A 351 10.22 -17.30 -16.68
CA LYS A 351 9.12 -16.69 -17.43
C LYS A 351 9.44 -15.28 -17.94
N GLU A 352 10.28 -14.51 -17.23
CA GLU A 352 10.67 -13.14 -17.59
C GLU A 352 11.88 -13.07 -18.54
N LEU A 353 12.72 -14.12 -18.62
CA LEU A 353 13.93 -14.11 -19.45
C LEU A 353 13.72 -13.79 -20.95
N PRO A 354 12.64 -14.25 -21.62
CA PRO A 354 12.36 -13.84 -23.01
C PRO A 354 12.16 -12.33 -23.17
N GLU A 355 11.53 -11.69 -22.17
CA GLU A 355 11.32 -10.24 -22.15
C GLU A 355 12.63 -9.50 -21.89
N LEU A 356 13.44 -9.99 -20.96
CA LEU A 356 14.80 -9.48 -20.70
C LEU A 356 15.69 -9.55 -21.94
N GLN A 357 15.62 -10.64 -22.70
CA GLN A 357 16.35 -10.80 -23.95
C GLN A 357 15.94 -9.74 -24.98
N SER A 358 14.64 -9.51 -25.16
CA SER A 358 14.14 -8.46 -26.07
C SER A 358 14.63 -7.08 -25.64
N PHE A 359 14.53 -6.76 -24.35
CA PHE A 359 15.01 -5.50 -23.78
C PHE A 359 16.51 -5.30 -23.98
N PHE A 360 17.33 -6.33 -23.75
CA PHE A 360 18.78 -6.28 -23.97
C PHE A 360 19.13 -5.99 -25.43
N VAL A 361 18.47 -6.66 -26.37
CA VAL A 361 18.68 -6.45 -27.81
C VAL A 361 18.27 -5.04 -28.22
N GLU A 362 17.15 -4.53 -27.72
CA GLU A 362 16.70 -3.16 -27.98
C GLU A 362 17.67 -2.11 -27.43
N ASN A 363 18.13 -2.28 -26.19
CA ASN A 363 19.08 -1.38 -25.55
C ASN A 363 20.41 -1.29 -26.33
N ASN A 364 20.90 -2.42 -26.84
CA ASN A 364 22.19 -2.49 -27.54
C ASN A 364 22.14 -2.03 -29.01
N LYS A 365 20.95 -1.79 -29.59
CA LYS A 365 20.85 -1.16 -30.92
C LYS A 365 21.31 0.31 -30.89
N SER A 366 21.28 0.95 -29.72
CA SER A 366 21.76 2.32 -29.55
C SER A 366 23.26 2.31 -29.24
N SER A 367 24.08 2.82 -30.17
CA SER A 367 25.53 2.95 -30.01
C SER A 367 25.95 3.87 -28.84
N ASN A 368 25.01 4.62 -28.27
CA ASN A 368 25.19 5.55 -27.14
C ASN A 368 24.32 5.16 -25.93
N SER A 369 24.05 3.88 -25.69
CA SER A 369 23.23 3.49 -24.54
C SER A 369 23.86 3.95 -23.22
N ARG A 370 23.13 4.78 -22.48
CA ARG A 370 23.47 5.22 -21.11
C ARG A 370 23.15 4.15 -20.05
N LEU A 371 22.77 2.95 -20.48
CA LEU A 371 22.41 1.81 -19.64
C LEU A 371 23.20 0.57 -20.05
N GLU A 372 23.97 0.03 -19.12
CA GLU A 372 24.53 -1.31 -19.20
C GLU A 372 23.56 -2.33 -18.60
N VAL A 373 23.39 -3.47 -19.25
CA VAL A 373 22.52 -4.55 -18.78
C VAL A 373 23.38 -5.76 -18.45
N CYS A 374 23.38 -6.16 -17.19
CA CYS A 374 24.10 -7.31 -16.65
C CYS A 374 23.11 -8.28 -16.01
N THR A 375 23.44 -9.57 -15.96
CA THR A 375 22.61 -10.54 -15.22
C THR A 375 23.48 -11.46 -14.37
N PHE A 376 22.96 -11.84 -13.21
CA PHE A 376 23.60 -12.76 -12.29
C PHE A 376 22.77 -14.03 -12.14
N SER A 377 23.41 -15.18 -12.33
CA SER A 377 22.79 -16.48 -12.10
C SER A 377 23.23 -17.03 -10.76
N PHE A 378 22.29 -17.45 -9.91
CA PHE A 378 22.58 -18.04 -8.62
C PHE A 378 22.17 -19.51 -8.57
N SER A 379 23.15 -20.38 -8.28
CA SER A 379 22.96 -21.83 -8.11
C SER A 379 22.24 -22.52 -9.28
N SER A 380 22.48 -22.06 -10.52
CA SER A 380 21.91 -22.66 -11.71
C SER A 380 22.70 -23.88 -12.15
N GLN A 381 22.00 -24.94 -12.56
CA GLN A 381 22.63 -26.10 -13.20
C GLN A 381 22.61 -25.95 -14.72
N ASN A 382 23.69 -26.38 -15.38
CA ASN A 382 23.85 -26.38 -16.84
C ASN A 382 23.54 -25.01 -17.49
N LEU A 383 24.03 -23.92 -16.88
CA LEU A 383 23.69 -22.55 -17.30
C LEU A 383 24.02 -22.28 -18.78
N SER A 384 25.21 -22.67 -19.26
CA SER A 384 25.61 -22.45 -20.65
C SER A 384 24.68 -23.18 -21.65
N GLU A 385 24.29 -24.42 -21.35
CA GLU A 385 23.33 -25.18 -22.17
C GLU A 385 21.95 -24.52 -22.16
N PHE A 386 21.49 -24.06 -20.99
CA PHE A 386 20.23 -23.34 -20.85
C PHE A 386 20.22 -22.05 -21.70
N MET A 387 21.28 -21.25 -21.63
CA MET A 387 21.42 -20.02 -22.41
C MET A 387 21.42 -20.31 -23.92
N THR A 388 22.20 -21.30 -24.35
CA THR A 388 22.32 -21.72 -25.75
C THR A 388 20.98 -22.24 -26.29
N LYS A 389 20.32 -23.14 -25.56
CA LYS A 389 19.04 -23.74 -25.96
C LYS A 389 17.95 -22.70 -26.15
N ASN A 390 17.89 -21.70 -25.28
CA ASN A 390 16.89 -20.63 -25.32
C ASN A 390 17.32 -19.43 -26.16
N LYS A 391 18.52 -19.46 -26.76
CA LYS A 391 19.08 -18.39 -27.62
C LYS A 391 19.19 -17.05 -26.90
N TYR A 392 19.53 -17.07 -25.62
CA TYR A 392 19.78 -15.86 -24.85
C TYR A 392 21.19 -15.34 -25.08
N THR A 393 21.32 -14.02 -25.24
CA THR A 393 22.57 -13.33 -25.55
C THR A 393 22.91 -12.22 -24.57
N PHE A 394 22.04 -11.93 -23.60
CA PHE A 394 22.37 -11.02 -22.51
C PHE A 394 23.54 -11.59 -21.68
N PRO A 395 24.44 -10.74 -21.15
CA PRO A 395 25.57 -11.21 -20.35
C PRO A 395 25.08 -11.81 -19.04
N VAL A 396 25.62 -12.99 -18.69
CA VAL A 396 25.35 -13.68 -17.45
C VAL A 396 26.66 -14.07 -16.77
N SER A 397 26.72 -13.87 -15.45
CA SER A 397 27.80 -14.37 -14.60
C SER A 397 27.22 -15.22 -13.47
N GLU A 398 27.86 -16.33 -13.15
CA GLU A 398 27.51 -17.11 -11.97
C GLU A 398 28.04 -16.42 -10.72
N ILE A 399 27.16 -16.17 -9.76
CA ILE A 399 27.52 -15.52 -8.50
C ILE A 399 27.42 -16.48 -7.32
N ASP A 400 28.29 -16.28 -6.34
CA ASP A 400 28.28 -17.02 -5.09
C ASP A 400 27.30 -16.42 -4.07
N LYS A 401 27.10 -17.14 -2.96
CA LYS A 401 26.22 -16.70 -1.87
C LYS A 401 26.68 -15.34 -1.30
N ARG A 402 27.99 -15.12 -1.19
CA ARG A 402 28.54 -13.85 -0.66
C ARG A 402 28.12 -12.66 -1.53
N THR A 403 28.25 -12.78 -2.85
CA THR A 403 27.86 -11.73 -3.79
C THR A 403 26.36 -11.50 -3.74
N ASN A 404 25.57 -12.58 -3.68
CA ASN A 404 24.13 -12.51 -3.51
C ASN A 404 23.70 -11.74 -2.24
N ASP A 405 24.38 -12.03 -1.11
CA ASP A 405 24.12 -11.38 0.17
C ASP A 405 24.56 -9.90 0.17
N LEU A 406 25.67 -9.55 -0.51
CA LEU A 406 26.15 -8.17 -0.65
C LEU A 406 25.15 -7.27 -1.40
N PHE A 407 24.40 -7.82 -2.34
CA PHE A 407 23.32 -7.11 -3.04
C PHE A 407 21.96 -7.21 -2.32
N GLU A 408 21.92 -7.79 -1.11
CA GLU A 408 20.73 -7.95 -0.29
C GLU A 408 19.58 -8.66 -1.04
N VAL A 409 19.91 -9.71 -1.78
CA VAL A 409 18.93 -10.50 -2.53
C VAL A 409 18.17 -11.42 -1.56
N SER A 410 16.90 -11.09 -1.31
CA SER A 410 16.02 -11.81 -0.38
C SER A 410 15.00 -12.72 -1.09
N GLY A 411 15.02 -12.75 -2.42
CA GLY A 411 14.09 -13.50 -3.26
C GLY A 411 14.45 -13.36 -4.74
N TYR A 412 13.80 -14.14 -5.60
CA TYR A 412 14.10 -14.16 -7.04
C TYR A 412 12.80 -14.03 -7.86
N PRO A 413 12.81 -13.26 -8.97
CA PRO A 413 13.93 -12.46 -9.48
C PRO A 413 14.18 -11.22 -8.60
N THR A 414 15.43 -10.81 -8.41
CA THR A 414 15.75 -9.51 -7.81
C THR A 414 16.34 -8.60 -8.87
N LYS A 415 15.75 -7.41 -9.02
CA LYS A 415 16.12 -6.42 -10.02
C LYS A 415 16.78 -5.22 -9.35
N ILE A 416 17.95 -4.83 -9.81
CA ILE A 416 18.78 -3.78 -9.21
C ILE A 416 19.12 -2.75 -10.28
N LEU A 417 19.07 -1.48 -9.91
CA LEU A 417 19.54 -0.38 -10.74
C LEU A 417 20.65 0.38 -10.01
N ILE A 418 21.80 0.50 -10.65
CA ILE A 418 22.98 1.23 -10.15
C ILE A 418 23.06 2.56 -10.88
N SER A 419 23.12 3.64 -10.11
CA SER A 419 23.35 5.00 -10.58
C SER A 419 24.76 5.18 -11.16
N PRO A 420 24.96 6.14 -12.09
CA PRO A 420 26.27 6.44 -12.65
C PRO A 420 27.36 6.76 -11.61
N GLN A 421 26.95 7.26 -10.44
CA GLN A 421 27.82 7.61 -9.32
C GLN A 421 28.07 6.43 -8.35
N GLY A 422 27.44 5.27 -8.54
CA GLY A 422 27.78 4.04 -7.83
C GLY A 422 26.97 3.72 -6.57
N ASN A 423 25.74 4.24 -6.46
CA ASN A 423 24.75 3.70 -5.50
C ASN A 423 23.69 2.89 -6.22
N PHE A 424 23.19 1.84 -5.58
CA PHE A 424 22.15 0.98 -6.12
C PHE A 424 20.83 1.07 -5.36
N ILE A 425 19.76 0.82 -6.08
CA ILE A 425 18.40 0.64 -5.57
C ILE A 425 17.84 -0.68 -6.08
N LYS A 426 16.89 -1.27 -5.35
CA LYS A 426 16.13 -2.45 -5.80
C LYS A 426 14.83 -1.99 -6.44
N ILE A 427 14.49 -2.56 -7.60
CA ILE A 427 13.18 -2.42 -8.22
C ILE A 427 12.21 -3.36 -7.49
N PRO A 428 11.07 -2.88 -6.98
CA PRO A 428 10.17 -3.73 -6.20
C PRO A 428 9.53 -4.86 -7.00
N PHE A 429 9.16 -5.92 -6.31
CA PHE A 429 8.47 -7.06 -6.90
C PHE A 429 7.10 -6.67 -7.45
N GLY A 430 6.71 -7.31 -8.55
CA GLY A 430 5.36 -7.19 -9.13
C GLY A 430 5.08 -5.87 -9.86
N VAL A 431 6.09 -5.03 -10.07
CA VAL A 431 5.99 -3.83 -10.90
C VAL A 431 6.48 -4.09 -12.33
N ASP A 432 6.07 -3.26 -13.28
CA ASP A 432 6.69 -3.24 -14.62
C ASP A 432 8.09 -2.64 -14.52
N TRP A 433 9.09 -3.50 -14.45
CA TRP A 433 10.48 -3.10 -14.27
C TRP A 433 11.03 -2.26 -15.43
N LYS A 434 10.50 -2.41 -16.66
CA LYS A 434 10.93 -1.60 -17.82
C LYS A 434 10.50 -0.16 -17.65
N ILE A 435 9.27 0.07 -17.16
CA ILE A 435 8.80 1.43 -16.83
C ILE A 435 9.68 2.04 -15.75
N TYR A 436 10.07 1.28 -14.72
CA TYR A 436 10.97 1.76 -13.67
C TYR A 436 12.33 2.17 -14.22
N ILE A 437 12.95 1.32 -15.05
CA ILE A 437 14.23 1.64 -15.68
C ILE A 437 14.08 2.90 -16.53
N LYS A 438 13.15 2.91 -17.49
CA LYS A 438 12.87 4.05 -18.38
C LYS A 438 12.76 5.37 -17.61
N ASN A 439 11.97 5.39 -16.53
CA ASN A 439 11.67 6.60 -15.78
C ASN A 439 12.74 7.00 -14.74
N TYR A 440 13.57 6.07 -14.29
CA TYR A 440 14.76 6.40 -13.51
C TYR A 440 15.92 6.87 -14.36
N THR A 441 16.17 6.20 -15.49
CA THR A 441 17.30 6.51 -16.37
C THR A 441 16.97 7.64 -17.35
N MET A 442 15.69 7.98 -17.51
CA MET A 442 15.18 8.96 -18.47
C MET A 442 15.54 8.58 -19.92
N MET A 443 15.40 7.29 -20.24
CA MET A 443 15.77 6.69 -21.53
C MET A 443 14.57 6.12 -22.26
#